data_AF-Q4T607-F1
#
_entry.id   AF-Q4T607-F1
#
_cell.length_a   1.000
_cell.length_b   1.000
_cell.length_c   1.000
_cell.angle_alpha   90.00
_cell.angle_beta   90.00
_cell.angle_gamma   90.00
#
_symmetry.space_group_name_H-M   'P 1'
#
loop_
_entity.id
_entity.type
_entity.pdbx_description
1 polymer ?
#
loop_
_entity_poly.entity_id
_entity_poly.type
_entity_poly.pdbx_seq_one_letter_code
_entity_poly.pdbx_strand_id
1 'polypeptide(L)'
;VSLEVKDVCGPSSECRTPPMRPFSQSSLPLQHRTSYILSTFCTEHNVQECLLRISQITSMSCLCVTQEAASLGLPPVWPEPGSGSEMNVVAVLNCMHDLIQLYHRSLRSLESLELEQHKSSSHVDYLQLTSARLKEQLEISKRENTGLLERERRLQLKAKSLQHSLKNEKEEVQKLQNIIASRASQYNHEMKRKEREFNKLKERLNQLLSDKREKKQAIDVLNSIGRADGKRSLWKTDKTEAKHEGQLFKTLLSDYELRQRELLLENAELNKVLQQMKGEMTSVLASNKSTLTGDDGVTQAKSEEDEEVFDSSKESVELFCVHAREKLTNSVRLQWRKLKNHVERLDSQASLNNADVVSRETHEEEVDKLKTEIQQFKDLIQTQQQLLHVRKRLKVQESSQGLGVNHICHTCGCICLLRCSDLIVCSEALEDGAAAAASNPFIVSVQQQLSSQCDEDASSVHGSCPMLQEKESLREEWKVLEEQRKIFERERRNFTEAAIRLSDERKSFEEDRAMWLKHQFLNLSPFS
;
A
#
# COMPACT_ATOMS: atom_id res chain seq x y z
N VAL A 1 37.73 2.30 -8.00
CA VAL A 1 37.40 3.73 -8.15
C VAL A 1 36.41 4.06 -7.07
N SER A 2 36.92 4.61 -5.98
CA SER A 2 36.15 4.99 -4.79
C SER A 2 35.28 6.20 -5.15
N LEU A 3 33.96 6.06 -5.02
CA LEU A 3 33.03 7.18 -5.09
C LEU A 3 32.72 7.59 -3.66
N GLU A 4 33.38 8.66 -3.21
CA GLU A 4 33.02 9.40 -2.01
C GLU A 4 31.59 9.92 -2.15
N VAL A 5 30.69 9.38 -1.33
CA VAL A 5 29.39 9.99 -1.07
C VAL A 5 29.65 11.17 -0.14
N LYS A 6 29.55 12.37 -0.70
CA LYS A 6 29.67 13.62 0.05
C LYS A 6 28.40 13.79 0.88
N ASP A 7 28.46 13.38 2.15
CA ASP A 7 27.46 13.74 3.15
C ASP A 7 27.47 15.26 3.30
N VAL A 8 26.50 15.94 2.69
CA VAL A 8 26.19 17.33 2.98
C VAL A 8 25.41 17.36 4.28
N CYS A 9 26.10 17.13 5.38
CA CYS A 9 25.64 17.51 6.70
C CYS A 9 25.90 19.01 6.83
N GLY A 10 24.98 19.83 6.32
CA GLY A 10 24.96 21.27 6.63
C GLY A 10 24.70 21.43 8.12
N PRO A 11 25.33 22.43 8.79
CA PRO A 11 25.04 22.65 10.20
C PRO A 11 23.55 22.96 10.30
N SER A 12 22.81 22.15 11.07
CA SER A 12 21.46 22.52 11.46
C SER A 12 21.60 23.83 12.22
N SER A 13 21.28 24.94 11.55
CA SER A 13 20.97 26.18 12.25
C SER A 13 19.82 25.82 13.17
N GLU A 14 20.15 25.59 14.44
CA GLU A 14 19.18 25.64 15.52
C GLU A 14 18.48 26.98 15.32
N CYS A 15 17.27 26.96 14.76
CA CYS A 15 16.31 28.00 15.03
C CYS A 15 15.92 27.83 16.49
N ARG A 16 16.88 28.15 17.38
CA ARG A 16 16.62 28.54 18.74
C ARG A 16 15.76 29.77 18.59
N THR A 17 14.44 29.57 18.61
CA THR A 17 13.51 30.64 18.92
C THR A 17 14.12 31.37 20.11
N PRO A 18 14.39 32.68 20.01
CA PRO A 18 14.85 33.43 21.17
C PRO A 18 13.86 33.09 22.29
N PRO A 19 14.31 32.89 23.54
CA PRO A 19 13.37 32.76 24.63
C PRO A 19 12.50 33.99 24.50
N MET A 20 11.21 33.78 24.20
CA MET A 20 10.21 34.81 24.36
C MET A 20 10.44 35.26 25.77
N ARG A 21 11.11 36.41 25.93
CA ARG A 21 11.17 37.08 27.23
C ARG A 21 9.72 37.04 27.67
N PRO A 22 9.41 36.60 28.89
CA PRO A 22 8.10 36.93 29.41
C PRO A 22 8.03 38.44 29.18
N PHE A 23 7.15 38.87 28.26
CA PHE A 23 6.58 40.18 28.38
C PHE A 23 6.02 40.08 29.77
N SER A 24 6.76 40.61 30.73
CA SER A 24 6.30 40.77 32.08
C SER A 24 4.97 41.45 31.85
N GLN A 25 3.91 40.67 31.98
CA GLN A 25 2.64 41.20 32.38
C GLN A 25 3.00 41.89 33.69
N SER A 26 3.41 43.15 33.59
CA SER A 26 2.96 44.14 34.53
C SER A 26 1.45 44.24 34.29
N SER A 27 0.74 43.16 34.65
CA SER A 27 -0.48 43.28 35.39
C SER A 27 -0.09 44.02 36.68
N LEU A 28 0.17 45.32 36.54
CA LEU A 28 -0.36 46.25 37.51
C LEU A 28 -1.82 45.82 37.63
N PRO A 29 -2.29 45.45 38.83
CA PRO A 29 -3.70 45.21 39.01
C PRO A 29 -4.37 46.53 38.63
N LEU A 30 -4.89 46.62 37.41
CA LEU A 30 -5.89 47.61 37.05
C LEU A 30 -7.03 47.25 37.96
N GLN A 31 -7.02 47.94 39.09
CA GLN A 31 -8.01 47.86 40.14
C GLN A 31 -9.34 47.76 39.43
N HIS A 32 -10.02 46.66 39.70
CA HIS A 32 -11.45 46.53 39.55
C HIS A 32 -12.07 47.92 39.71
N ARG A 33 -12.89 48.33 38.74
CA ARG A 33 -13.92 49.36 38.92
C ARG A 33 -14.83 48.92 40.07
N THR A 34 -14.33 49.01 41.28
CA THR A 34 -15.07 48.94 42.52
C THR A 34 -15.10 50.35 43.02
N SER A 35 -16.26 50.97 42.81
CA SER A 35 -16.81 52.10 43.55
C SER A 35 -15.78 53.18 43.89
N TYR A 36 -15.80 54.29 43.16
CA TYR A 36 -15.35 55.57 43.71
C TYR A 36 -16.09 55.81 45.04
N ILE A 37 -15.55 55.32 46.14
CA ILE A 37 -15.82 55.87 47.45
C ILE A 37 -15.23 57.27 47.34
N LEU A 38 -16.10 58.26 47.16
CA LEU A 38 -15.77 59.66 47.36
C LEU A 38 -15.21 59.77 48.79
N SER A 39 -13.90 59.67 48.93
CA SER A 39 -13.20 60.15 50.11
C SER A 39 -13.48 61.64 50.17
N THR A 40 -14.44 62.03 51.00
CA THR A 40 -14.75 63.42 51.25
C THR A 40 -13.52 64.09 51.83
N PHE A 41 -12.85 64.89 51.00
CA PHE A 41 -11.64 65.66 51.35
C PHE A 41 -11.84 66.48 52.64
N CYS A 42 -13.08 66.95 52.86
CA CYS A 42 -13.49 67.68 54.04
C CYS A 42 -14.56 66.90 54.82
N THR A 43 -14.35 66.72 56.12
CA THR A 43 -15.24 66.10 57.11
C THR A 43 -15.33 67.05 58.30
N GLU A 44 -16.41 67.04 59.09
CA GLU A 44 -16.62 68.00 60.21
C GLU A 44 -15.41 68.14 61.16
N HIS A 45 -14.59 67.10 61.29
CA HIS A 45 -13.43 67.07 62.18
C HIS A 45 -12.15 67.65 61.57
N ASN A 46 -12.06 67.80 60.25
CA ASN A 46 -10.91 68.40 59.58
C ASN A 46 -11.22 69.74 58.91
N VAL A 47 -12.45 70.29 59.03
CA VAL A 47 -12.87 71.56 58.42
C VAL A 47 -11.89 72.69 58.72
N GLN A 48 -11.46 72.87 59.97
CA GLN A 48 -10.56 73.97 60.35
C GLN A 48 -9.16 73.84 59.73
N GLU A 49 -8.63 72.61 59.67
CA GLU A 49 -7.32 72.30 59.10
C GLU A 49 -7.37 72.29 57.56
N CYS A 50 -8.49 71.88 56.97
CA CYS A 50 -8.81 72.01 55.56
C CYS A 50 -8.96 73.49 55.18
N LEU A 51 -9.60 74.34 55.98
CA LEU A 51 -9.72 75.78 55.73
C LEU A 51 -8.36 76.49 55.81
N LEU A 52 -7.52 76.15 56.80
CA LEU A 52 -6.15 76.66 56.91
C LEU A 52 -5.25 76.15 55.79
N ARG A 53 -5.36 74.86 55.43
CA ARG A 53 -4.72 74.32 54.22
C ARG A 53 -5.22 75.08 53.01
N ILE A 54 -6.52 75.25 52.78
CA ILE A 54 -7.07 75.98 51.64
C ILE A 54 -6.58 77.43 51.61
N SER A 55 -6.50 78.15 52.74
CA SER A 55 -5.99 79.53 52.76
C SER A 55 -4.47 79.63 52.53
N GLN A 56 -3.69 78.66 53.03
CA GLN A 56 -2.24 78.60 52.79
C GLN A 56 -1.92 78.07 51.38
N ILE A 57 -2.82 77.24 50.86
CA ILE A 57 -2.87 76.75 49.48
C ILE A 57 -3.28 77.90 48.57
N THR A 58 -4.17 78.84 48.89
CA THR A 58 -4.59 79.90 47.92
C THR A 58 -3.46 80.71 47.28
N SER A 59 -2.30 80.90 47.92
CA SER A 59 -1.13 81.55 47.27
C SER A 59 -0.22 80.57 46.51
N MET A 60 -0.13 79.32 46.93
CA MET A 60 0.68 78.26 46.29
C MET A 60 -0.07 77.44 45.24
N SER A 61 -1.40 77.34 45.35
CA SER A 61 -2.33 76.69 44.42
C SER A 61 -2.68 77.56 43.26
N CYS A 62 -2.66 78.88 43.42
CA CYS A 62 -2.78 79.76 42.28
C CYS A 62 -1.68 79.41 41.26
N LEU A 63 -0.44 79.21 41.74
CA LEU A 63 0.71 78.79 40.94
C LEU A 63 0.67 77.31 40.54
N CYS A 64 0.27 76.38 41.43
CA CYS A 64 0.23 74.95 41.09
C CYS A 64 -0.92 74.60 40.14
N VAL A 65 -2.09 75.20 40.31
CA VAL A 65 -3.26 74.99 39.43
C VAL A 65 -3.02 75.65 38.08
N THR A 66 -2.35 76.81 38.01
CA THR A 66 -1.93 77.38 36.71
C THR A 66 -0.86 76.52 36.04
N GLN A 67 0.10 75.95 36.80
CA GLN A 67 1.13 75.05 36.26
C GLN A 67 0.56 73.71 35.78
N GLU A 68 -0.39 73.12 36.51
CA GLU A 68 -1.06 71.88 36.11
C GLU A 68 -2.09 72.10 35.00
N ALA A 69 -2.82 73.22 35.01
CA ALA A 69 -3.68 73.59 33.88
C ALA A 69 -2.82 73.79 32.62
N ALA A 70 -1.67 74.46 32.73
CA ALA A 70 -0.74 74.65 31.61
C ALA A 70 -0.12 73.32 31.13
N SER A 71 0.18 72.38 32.02
CA SER A 71 0.69 71.05 31.63
C SER A 71 -0.37 70.18 30.92
N LEU A 72 -1.66 70.46 31.17
CA LEU A 72 -2.80 69.91 30.44
C LEU A 72 -3.20 70.73 29.20
N GLY A 73 -2.48 71.83 28.92
CA GLY A 73 -2.71 72.71 27.76
C GLY A 73 -3.89 73.68 27.92
N LEU A 74 -4.37 73.92 29.14
CA LEU A 74 -5.48 74.82 29.46
C LEU A 74 -4.99 76.24 29.82
N PRO A 75 -5.78 77.29 29.54
CA PRO A 75 -5.41 78.67 29.83
C PRO A 75 -5.37 78.94 31.35
N PRO A 76 -4.50 79.86 31.83
CA PRO A 76 -4.38 80.16 33.24
C PRO A 76 -5.66 80.81 33.78
N VAL A 77 -6.19 80.25 34.87
CA VAL A 77 -7.45 80.67 35.53
C VAL A 77 -7.28 81.96 36.34
N TRP A 78 -6.04 82.29 36.73
CA TRP A 78 -5.70 83.40 37.61
C TRP A 78 -4.83 84.44 36.88
N PRO A 79 -5.18 85.75 36.94
CA PRO A 79 -4.31 86.81 36.43
C PRO A 79 -3.05 86.99 37.29
N GLU A 80 -1.97 87.48 36.68
CA GLU A 80 -0.70 87.87 37.31
C GLU A 80 -0.89 88.61 38.65
N PRO A 81 -0.01 88.37 39.65
CA PRO A 81 -0.13 88.92 41.00
C PRO A 81 0.13 90.43 41.00
N GLY A 82 -0.89 91.24 40.67
CA GLY A 82 -0.77 92.70 40.62
C GLY A 82 -2.07 93.48 40.43
N SER A 83 -3.14 92.88 39.90
CA SER A 83 -4.47 93.52 39.81
C SER A 83 -5.46 92.88 40.78
N GLY A 84 -6.38 93.67 41.32
CA GLY A 84 -7.36 93.31 42.36
C GLY A 84 -7.83 91.85 42.37
N SER A 85 -7.78 91.27 43.56
CA SER A 85 -8.05 89.89 43.93
C SER A 85 -9.51 89.45 43.73
N GLU A 86 -9.97 89.34 42.49
CA GLU A 86 -11.21 88.64 42.17
C GLU A 86 -10.96 87.51 41.16
N MET A 87 -11.28 86.29 41.60
CA MET A 87 -11.31 85.08 40.78
C MET A 87 -12.19 85.32 39.55
N ASN A 88 -11.65 85.16 38.35
CA ASN A 88 -12.45 85.21 37.13
C ASN A 88 -13.30 83.93 37.02
N VAL A 89 -14.51 83.98 37.58
CA VAL A 89 -15.47 82.86 37.60
C VAL A 89 -15.71 82.29 36.20
N VAL A 90 -15.69 83.11 35.16
CA VAL A 90 -15.85 82.68 33.77
C VAL A 90 -14.64 81.87 33.28
N ALA A 91 -13.42 82.29 33.61
CA ALA A 91 -12.20 81.54 33.30
C ALA A 91 -12.16 80.19 34.04
N VAL A 92 -12.58 80.16 35.30
CA VAL A 92 -12.69 78.91 36.10
C VAL A 92 -13.69 77.95 35.46
N LEU A 93 -14.91 78.42 35.14
CA LEU A 93 -15.97 77.58 34.57
C LEU A 93 -15.59 77.03 33.20
N ASN A 94 -14.95 77.84 32.36
CA ASN A 94 -14.43 77.39 31.06
C ASN A 94 -13.30 76.36 31.24
N CYS A 95 -12.37 76.58 32.16
CA CYS A 95 -11.31 75.60 32.44
C CYS A 95 -11.87 74.30 33.02
N MET A 96 -12.88 74.35 33.89
CA MET A 96 -13.58 73.16 34.38
C MET A 96 -14.29 72.43 33.24
N HIS A 97 -14.94 73.16 32.34
CA HIS A 97 -15.58 72.58 31.15
C HIS A 97 -14.57 71.89 30.24
N ASP A 98 -13.43 72.54 29.97
CA ASP A 98 -12.36 71.98 29.15
C ASP A 98 -11.71 70.76 29.81
N LEU A 99 -11.52 70.78 31.14
CA LEU A 99 -11.03 69.62 31.91
C LEU A 99 -11.99 68.43 31.81
N ILE A 100 -13.30 68.66 31.92
CA ILE A 100 -14.32 67.62 31.75
C ILE A 100 -14.31 67.08 30.32
N GLN A 101 -14.17 67.96 29.31
CA GLN A 101 -14.06 67.55 27.93
C GLN A 101 -12.79 66.71 27.67
N LEU A 102 -11.65 67.13 28.23
CA LEU A 102 -10.38 66.39 28.16
C LEU A 102 -10.51 65.02 28.83
N TYR A 103 -11.13 64.96 30.01
CA TYR A 103 -11.40 63.70 30.71
C TYR A 103 -12.27 62.76 29.87
N HIS A 104 -13.36 63.25 29.27
CA HIS A 104 -14.20 62.45 28.38
C HIS A 104 -13.47 62.01 27.10
N ARG A 105 -12.61 62.85 26.51
CA ARG A 105 -11.78 62.47 25.35
C ARG A 105 -10.76 61.39 25.74
N SER A 106 -10.11 61.55 26.88
CA SER A 106 -9.16 60.59 27.44
C SER A 106 -9.83 59.24 27.72
N LEU A 107 -11.01 59.24 28.33
CA LEU A 107 -11.81 58.02 28.55
C LEU A 107 -12.14 57.30 27.24
N ARG A 108 -12.65 58.02 26.23
CA ARG A 108 -12.93 57.42 24.91
C ARG A 108 -11.66 56.87 24.24
N SER A 109 -10.54 57.56 24.38
CA SER A 109 -9.25 57.08 23.86
C SER A 109 -8.80 55.81 24.58
N LEU A 110 -9.00 55.73 25.90
CA LEU A 110 -8.66 54.55 26.70
C LEU A 110 -9.52 53.36 26.30
N GLU A 111 -10.84 53.54 26.21
CA GLU A 111 -11.77 52.49 25.74
C GLU A 111 -11.41 51.98 24.35
N SER A 112 -11.01 52.88 23.43
CA SER A 112 -10.54 52.50 22.09
C SER A 112 -9.25 51.67 22.15
N LEU A 113 -8.30 52.02 23.02
CA LEU A 113 -7.05 51.28 23.18
C LEU A 113 -7.28 49.91 23.83
N GLU A 114 -8.17 49.81 24.82
CA GLU A 114 -8.57 48.55 25.44
C GLU A 114 -9.23 47.61 24.41
N LEU A 115 -10.10 48.16 23.55
CA LEU A 115 -10.71 47.36 22.48
C LEU A 115 -9.66 46.84 21.48
N GLU A 116 -8.72 47.68 21.04
CA GLU A 116 -7.64 47.25 20.16
C GLU A 116 -6.67 46.26 20.83
N GLN A 117 -6.42 46.41 22.14
CA GLN A 117 -5.69 45.42 22.92
C GLN A 117 -6.41 44.07 22.93
N HIS A 118 -7.72 44.05 23.16
CA HIS A 118 -8.50 42.81 23.15
C HIS A 118 -8.53 42.16 21.76
N LYS A 119 -8.71 42.95 20.70
CA LYS A 119 -8.65 42.45 19.32
C LYS A 119 -7.28 41.85 19.00
N SER A 120 -6.20 42.59 19.26
CA SER A 120 -4.84 42.12 19.00
C SER A 120 -4.49 40.87 19.81
N SER A 121 -4.92 40.79 21.08
CA SER A 121 -4.80 39.58 21.90
C SER A 121 -5.47 38.38 21.23
N SER A 122 -6.73 38.53 20.80
CA SER A 122 -7.46 37.47 20.11
C SER A 122 -6.79 37.05 18.79
N HIS A 123 -6.25 38.00 18.03
CA HIS A 123 -5.46 37.70 16.83
C HIS A 123 -4.20 36.89 17.13
N VAL A 124 -3.47 37.24 18.20
CA VAL A 124 -2.30 36.49 18.65
C VAL A 124 -2.69 35.06 19.03
N ASP A 125 -3.77 34.88 19.79
CA ASP A 125 -4.24 33.55 20.19
C ASP A 125 -4.61 32.69 18.97
N TYR A 126 -5.29 33.28 17.99
CA TYR A 126 -5.62 32.61 16.72
C TYR A 126 -4.37 32.22 15.93
N LEU A 127 -3.37 33.11 15.84
CA LEU A 127 -2.10 32.81 15.17
C LEU A 127 -1.32 31.72 15.91
N GLN A 128 -1.36 31.70 17.24
CA GLN A 128 -0.72 30.65 18.04
C GLN A 128 -1.39 29.30 17.81
N LEU A 129 -2.73 29.23 17.81
CA LEU A 129 -3.48 28.00 17.56
C LEU A 129 -3.23 27.46 16.15
N THR A 130 -3.30 28.33 15.14
CA THR A 130 -3.04 27.93 13.76
C THR A 130 -1.58 27.51 13.54
N SER A 131 -0.62 28.20 14.17
CA SER A 131 0.79 27.80 14.15
C SER A 131 1.00 26.42 14.80
N ALA A 132 0.36 26.15 15.94
CA ALA A 132 0.45 24.85 16.61
C ALA A 132 -0.10 23.72 15.73
N ARG A 133 -1.27 23.93 15.10
CA ARG A 133 -1.88 22.95 14.18
C ARG A 133 -0.97 22.65 12.98
N LEU A 134 -0.40 23.69 12.36
CA LEU A 134 0.50 23.50 11.22
C LEU A 134 1.79 22.77 11.60
N LYS A 135 2.32 23.03 12.80
CA LYS A 135 3.48 22.29 13.33
C LYS A 135 3.16 20.81 13.54
N GLU A 136 1.99 20.49 14.09
CA GLU A 136 1.55 19.11 14.27
C GLU A 136 1.40 18.39 12.92
N GLN A 137 0.75 19.03 11.94
CA GLN A 137 0.63 18.47 10.59
C GLN A 137 1.99 18.24 9.92
N LEU A 138 2.94 19.17 10.11
CA LEU A 138 4.31 19.01 9.63
C LEU A 138 5.00 17.80 10.29
N GLU A 139 4.85 17.63 11.60
CA GLU A 139 5.43 16.50 12.32
C GLU A 139 4.79 15.16 11.91
N ILE A 140 3.49 15.13 11.65
CA ILE A 140 2.80 13.96 11.09
C ILE A 140 3.37 13.63 9.70
N SER A 141 3.43 14.61 8.79
CA SER A 141 3.96 14.41 7.44
C SER A 141 5.43 13.96 7.45
N LYS A 142 6.26 14.49 8.36
CA LYS A 142 7.64 14.03 8.55
C LYS A 142 7.71 12.57 8.97
N ARG A 143 6.87 12.13 9.92
CA ARG A 143 6.82 10.71 10.37
C ARG A 143 6.33 9.78 9.26
N GLU A 144 5.36 10.23 8.47
CA GLU A 144 4.89 9.46 7.31
C GLU A 144 5.99 9.32 6.26
N ASN A 145 6.73 10.39 5.99
CA ASN A 145 7.85 10.40 5.05
C ASN A 145 8.98 9.47 5.50
N THR A 146 9.37 9.49 6.78
CA THR A 146 10.36 8.52 7.28
C THR A 146 9.86 7.07 7.15
N GLY A 147 8.57 6.83 7.39
CA GLY A 147 7.95 5.53 7.15
C GLY A 147 7.92 5.11 5.67
N LEU A 148 7.81 6.05 4.74
CA LEU A 148 7.89 5.81 3.29
C LEU A 148 9.33 5.49 2.86
N LEU A 149 10.31 6.26 3.32
CA LEU A 149 11.73 6.05 3.03
C LEU A 149 12.22 4.66 3.47
N GLU A 150 11.82 4.19 4.67
CA GLU A 150 12.18 2.85 5.12
C GLU A 150 11.49 1.74 4.30
N ARG A 151 10.25 1.97 3.85
CA ARG A 151 9.58 1.05 2.91
C ARG A 151 10.27 1.00 1.55
N GLU A 152 10.66 2.15 1.02
CA GLU A 152 11.42 2.24 -0.22
C GLU A 152 12.74 1.48 -0.10
N ARG A 153 13.50 1.70 0.98
CA ARG A 153 14.74 0.98 1.26
C ARG A 153 14.55 -0.53 1.27
N ARG A 154 13.50 -1.05 1.91
CA ARG A 154 13.18 -2.48 1.93
C ARG A 154 12.87 -3.02 0.54
N LEU A 155 12.08 -2.28 -0.25
CA LEU A 155 11.78 -2.64 -1.64
C LEU A 155 13.03 -2.64 -2.51
N GLN A 156 13.93 -1.66 -2.34
CA GLN A 156 15.21 -1.62 -3.05
C GLN A 156 16.09 -2.83 -2.73
N LEU A 157 16.15 -3.25 -1.45
CA LEU A 157 16.89 -4.46 -1.06
C LEU A 157 16.28 -5.73 -1.68
N LYS A 158 14.95 -5.85 -1.68
CA LYS A 158 14.25 -6.97 -2.32
C LYS A 158 14.49 -6.99 -3.83
N ALA A 159 14.45 -5.83 -4.50
CA ALA A 159 14.75 -5.71 -5.92
C ALA A 159 16.19 -6.17 -6.25
N LYS A 160 17.19 -5.75 -5.45
CA LYS A 160 18.58 -6.21 -5.60
C LYS A 160 18.73 -7.73 -5.42
N SER A 161 18.04 -8.30 -4.43
CA SER A 161 18.05 -9.75 -4.19
C SER A 161 17.42 -10.54 -5.36
N LEU A 162 16.28 -10.07 -5.87
CA LEU A 162 15.63 -10.65 -7.05
C LEU A 162 16.49 -10.50 -8.30
N GLN A 163 17.15 -9.35 -8.48
CA GLN A 163 18.08 -9.13 -9.58
C GLN A 163 19.26 -10.11 -9.55
N HIS A 164 19.81 -10.38 -8.36
CA HIS A 164 20.87 -11.39 -8.20
C HIS A 164 20.35 -12.80 -8.51
N SER A 165 19.17 -13.16 -8.01
CA SER A 165 18.55 -14.47 -8.27
C SER A 165 18.29 -14.68 -9.76
N LEU A 166 17.73 -13.67 -10.43
CA LEU A 166 17.50 -13.69 -11.88
C LEU A 166 18.81 -13.85 -12.67
N LYS A 167 19.89 -13.20 -12.23
CA LYS A 167 21.20 -13.35 -12.85
C LYS A 167 21.69 -14.80 -12.73
N ASN A 168 21.56 -15.41 -11.56
CA ASN A 168 21.97 -16.80 -11.32
C ASN A 168 21.15 -17.76 -12.20
N GLU A 169 19.82 -17.59 -12.26
CA GLU A 169 18.96 -18.41 -13.14
C GLU A 169 19.32 -18.26 -14.63
N LYS A 170 19.66 -17.05 -15.09
CA LYS A 170 20.15 -16.84 -16.46
C LYS A 170 21.46 -17.58 -16.73
N GLU A 171 22.37 -17.60 -15.78
CA GLU A 171 23.63 -18.35 -15.89
C GLU A 171 23.38 -19.86 -15.92
N GLU A 172 22.46 -20.39 -15.11
CA GLU A 172 22.08 -21.81 -15.14
C GLU A 172 21.39 -22.20 -16.45
N VAL A 173 20.47 -21.38 -16.95
CA VAL A 173 19.85 -21.60 -18.27
C VAL A 173 20.91 -21.63 -19.36
N GLN A 174 21.88 -20.70 -19.34
CA GLN A 174 22.97 -20.69 -20.32
C GLN A 174 23.84 -21.95 -20.24
N LYS A 175 24.14 -22.45 -19.03
CA LYS A 175 24.87 -23.72 -18.84
C LYS A 175 24.08 -24.90 -19.42
N LEU A 176 22.79 -24.98 -19.14
CA LEU A 176 21.93 -26.05 -19.65
C LEU A 176 21.80 -26.00 -21.17
N GLN A 177 21.68 -24.81 -21.76
CA GLN A 177 21.68 -24.62 -23.21
C GLN A 177 22.98 -25.15 -23.84
N ASN A 178 24.13 -24.87 -23.24
CA ASN A 178 25.42 -25.38 -23.71
C ASN A 178 25.49 -26.92 -23.62
N ILE A 179 24.94 -27.52 -22.55
CA ILE A 179 24.86 -28.98 -22.39
C ILE A 179 23.93 -29.59 -23.46
N ILE A 180 22.78 -28.99 -23.72
CA ILE A 180 21.85 -29.45 -24.76
C ILE A 180 22.51 -29.37 -26.14
N ALA A 181 23.17 -28.26 -26.46
CA ALA A 181 23.86 -28.07 -27.75
C ALA A 181 24.99 -29.09 -27.93
N SER A 182 25.82 -29.31 -26.91
CA SER A 182 26.89 -30.31 -26.95
C SER A 182 26.35 -31.74 -27.10
N ARG A 183 25.28 -32.10 -26.37
CA ARG A 183 24.59 -33.39 -26.55
C ARG A 183 24.01 -33.57 -27.94
N ALA A 184 23.35 -32.55 -28.49
CA ALA A 184 22.81 -32.60 -29.85
C ALA A 184 23.92 -32.85 -30.89
N SER A 185 25.07 -32.19 -30.73
CA SER A 185 26.26 -32.45 -31.56
C SER A 185 26.76 -33.90 -31.41
N GLN A 186 26.87 -34.41 -30.18
CA GLN A 186 27.29 -35.77 -29.90
C GLN A 186 26.35 -36.82 -30.55
N TYR A 187 25.03 -36.66 -30.38
CA TYR A 187 24.04 -37.53 -31.01
C TYR A 187 24.12 -37.50 -32.53
N ASN A 188 24.33 -36.33 -33.14
CA ASN A 188 24.52 -36.21 -34.58
C ASN A 188 25.76 -36.98 -35.06
N HIS A 189 26.87 -36.90 -34.32
CA HIS A 189 28.08 -37.65 -34.65
C HIS A 189 27.88 -39.17 -34.53
N GLU A 190 27.20 -39.62 -33.47
CA GLU A 190 26.88 -41.03 -33.26
C GLU A 190 25.92 -41.56 -34.32
N MET A 191 24.86 -40.81 -34.65
CA MET A 191 23.90 -41.16 -35.68
C MET A 191 24.58 -41.32 -37.04
N LYS A 192 25.42 -40.35 -37.46
CA LYS A 192 26.22 -40.44 -38.69
C LYS A 192 27.19 -41.63 -38.69
N ARG A 193 27.67 -42.06 -37.52
CA ARG A 193 28.51 -43.26 -37.40
C ARG A 193 27.66 -44.52 -37.62
N LYS A 194 26.49 -44.60 -36.98
CA LYS A 194 25.55 -45.72 -37.14
C LYS A 194 25.03 -45.84 -38.56
N GLU A 195 24.71 -44.73 -39.22
CA GLU A 195 24.34 -44.71 -40.63
C GLU A 195 25.45 -45.28 -41.53
N ARG A 196 26.71 -44.91 -41.29
CA ARG A 196 27.87 -45.47 -42.01
C ARG A 196 28.03 -46.97 -41.78
N GLU A 197 27.83 -47.45 -40.56
CA GLU A 197 27.87 -48.89 -40.23
C GLU A 197 26.72 -49.65 -40.90
N PHE A 198 25.51 -49.08 -40.89
CA PHE A 198 24.33 -49.64 -41.54
C PHE A 198 24.51 -49.73 -43.06
N ASN A 199 25.05 -48.68 -43.69
CA ASN A 199 25.32 -48.68 -45.14
C ASN A 199 26.34 -49.76 -45.52
N LYS A 200 27.43 -49.93 -44.74
CA LYS A 200 28.39 -51.03 -44.95
C LYS A 200 27.72 -52.41 -44.83
N LEU A 201 26.82 -52.59 -43.86
CA LEU A 201 26.10 -53.85 -43.68
C LEU A 201 25.12 -54.11 -44.83
N LYS A 202 24.43 -53.06 -45.29
CA LYS A 202 23.53 -53.09 -46.44
C LYS A 202 24.27 -53.44 -47.73
N GLU A 203 25.44 -52.86 -47.97
CA GLU A 203 26.31 -53.20 -49.11
C GLU A 203 26.74 -54.67 -49.05
N ARG A 204 27.19 -55.16 -47.89
CA ARG A 204 27.55 -56.58 -47.72
C ARG A 204 26.36 -57.51 -47.96
N LEU A 205 25.18 -57.17 -47.47
CA LEU A 205 23.97 -57.94 -47.70
C LEU A 205 23.62 -57.96 -49.19
N ASN A 206 23.65 -56.80 -49.85
CA ASN A 206 23.40 -56.70 -51.28
C ASN A 206 24.41 -57.51 -52.09
N GLN A 207 25.69 -57.47 -51.74
CA GLN A 207 26.73 -58.31 -52.35
C GLN A 207 26.37 -59.80 -52.20
N LEU A 208 26.05 -60.25 -50.98
CA LEU A 208 25.63 -61.65 -50.73
C LEU A 208 24.36 -62.05 -51.47
N LEU A 209 23.41 -61.12 -51.68
CA LEU A 209 22.19 -61.38 -52.45
C LEU A 209 22.46 -61.43 -53.96
N SER A 210 23.36 -60.59 -54.47
CA SER A 210 23.81 -60.62 -55.87
C SER A 210 24.60 -61.90 -56.18
N ASP A 211 25.55 -62.28 -55.32
CA ASP A 211 26.34 -63.52 -55.46
C ASP A 211 25.44 -64.78 -55.44
N LYS A 212 24.28 -64.72 -54.76
CA LYS A 212 23.27 -65.79 -54.74
C LYS A 212 22.33 -65.77 -55.95
N ARG A 213 22.13 -64.62 -56.61
CA ARG A 213 21.28 -64.52 -57.80
C ARG A 213 21.93 -65.13 -59.05
N GLU A 214 23.26 -65.10 -59.14
CA GLU A 214 24.01 -65.77 -60.22
C GLU A 214 24.06 -67.30 -60.06
N LYS A 215 23.73 -67.82 -58.87
CA LYS A 215 23.62 -69.26 -58.58
C LYS A 215 22.16 -69.65 -58.32
N LYS A 216 21.31 -69.62 -59.35
CA LYS A 216 20.04 -70.37 -59.32
C LYS A 216 20.35 -71.87 -59.37
N GLN A 217 20.66 -72.46 -58.22
CA GLN A 217 20.52 -73.89 -57.97
C GLN A 217 19.78 -74.09 -56.65
N ALA A 218 18.94 -75.11 -56.65
CA ALA A 218 17.90 -75.44 -55.68
C ALA A 218 18.36 -75.35 -54.22
N ILE A 219 17.43 -74.96 -53.35
CA ILE A 219 17.63 -74.93 -51.91
C ILE A 219 17.67 -76.38 -51.41
N ASP A 220 18.87 -76.88 -51.13
CA ASP A 220 19.07 -78.01 -50.23
C ASP A 220 19.43 -77.48 -48.84
N VAL A 221 18.56 -77.75 -47.86
CA VAL A 221 18.78 -77.37 -46.46
C VAL A 221 19.70 -78.41 -45.81
N LEU A 222 21.01 -78.25 -46.00
CA LEU A 222 22.05 -79.08 -45.39
C LEU A 222 22.82 -78.29 -44.32
N ASN A 223 22.11 -77.82 -43.30
CA ASN A 223 22.60 -77.66 -41.92
C ASN A 223 21.57 -76.94 -41.06
N SER A 224 20.95 -77.68 -40.15
CA SER A 224 20.31 -77.10 -38.98
C SER A 224 21.40 -76.43 -38.13
N ILE A 225 21.49 -75.09 -38.16
CA ILE A 225 22.45 -74.34 -37.33
C ILE A 225 22.00 -74.47 -35.86
N GLY A 226 22.45 -75.53 -35.20
CA GLY A 226 22.56 -75.57 -33.75
C GLY A 226 23.73 -74.68 -33.33
N ARG A 227 23.46 -73.66 -32.49
CA ARG A 227 24.54 -72.91 -31.84
C ARG A 227 25.33 -73.86 -30.93
N ALA A 228 26.63 -73.60 -30.75
CA ALA A 228 27.56 -74.43 -29.96
C ALA A 228 27.21 -74.60 -28.46
N ASP A 229 26.21 -73.87 -27.94
CA ASP A 229 25.68 -73.98 -26.57
C ASP A 229 24.30 -74.71 -26.50
N GLY A 230 23.81 -75.29 -27.60
CA GLY A 230 22.58 -76.09 -27.63
C GLY A 230 21.27 -75.35 -27.30
N LYS A 231 21.29 -74.04 -27.00
CA LYS A 231 20.10 -73.25 -26.68
C LYS A 231 19.63 -72.39 -27.85
N ARG A 232 18.33 -72.49 -28.16
CA ARG A 232 17.61 -71.68 -29.15
C ARG A 232 17.49 -70.24 -28.66
N SER A 233 17.62 -69.25 -29.54
CA SER A 233 17.21 -67.87 -29.23
C SER A 233 15.74 -67.87 -28.82
N LEU A 234 15.48 -67.56 -27.56
CA LEU A 234 14.13 -67.50 -27.01
C LEU A 234 13.49 -66.21 -27.53
N TRP A 235 12.53 -66.34 -28.43
CA TRP A 235 11.64 -65.23 -28.78
C TRP A 235 10.94 -64.76 -27.49
N LYS A 236 10.59 -63.47 -27.40
CA LYS A 236 9.77 -62.95 -26.30
C LYS A 236 8.52 -63.84 -26.20
N THR A 237 8.44 -64.59 -25.12
CA THR A 237 7.33 -65.48 -24.78
C THR A 237 6.76 -65.00 -23.45
N ASP A 238 5.50 -65.31 -23.16
CA ASP A 238 4.83 -64.92 -21.90
C ASP A 238 5.66 -65.28 -20.65
N LYS A 239 6.48 -66.33 -20.73
CA LYS A 239 7.39 -66.76 -19.66
C LYS A 239 8.58 -65.80 -19.42
N THR A 240 9.03 -65.06 -20.44
CA THR A 240 10.07 -64.03 -20.30
C THR A 240 9.50 -62.70 -19.84
N GLU A 241 8.30 -62.34 -20.26
CA GLU A 241 7.59 -61.14 -19.81
C GLU A 241 7.14 -61.28 -18.36
N ALA A 242 6.56 -62.42 -17.97
CA ALA A 242 6.24 -62.75 -16.58
C ALA A 242 7.47 -62.74 -15.64
N LYS A 243 8.67 -63.02 -16.16
CA LYS A 243 9.92 -62.89 -15.39
C LYS A 243 10.35 -61.44 -15.21
N HIS A 244 10.17 -60.59 -16.21
CA HIS A 244 10.45 -59.16 -16.11
C HIS A 244 9.42 -58.46 -15.21
N GLU A 245 8.14 -58.78 -15.35
CA GLU A 245 7.07 -58.31 -14.46
C GLU A 245 7.28 -58.77 -13.02
N GLY A 246 7.65 -60.04 -12.82
CA GLY A 246 7.99 -60.56 -11.49
C GLY A 246 9.19 -59.86 -10.85
N GLN A 247 10.19 -59.44 -11.63
CA GLN A 247 11.30 -58.63 -11.14
C GLN A 247 10.86 -57.20 -10.79
N LEU A 248 9.99 -56.59 -11.60
CA LEU A 248 9.41 -55.27 -11.32
C LEU A 248 8.57 -55.27 -10.04
N PHE A 249 7.68 -56.26 -9.88
CA PHE A 249 6.91 -56.44 -8.64
C PHE A 249 7.81 -56.67 -7.44
N LYS A 250 8.89 -57.44 -7.60
CA LYS A 250 9.86 -57.66 -6.53
C LYS A 250 10.59 -56.38 -6.13
N THR A 251 10.98 -55.54 -7.09
CA THR A 251 11.61 -54.24 -6.81
C THR A 251 10.63 -53.28 -6.12
N LEU A 252 9.40 -53.20 -6.61
CA LEU A 252 8.36 -52.36 -6.00
C LEU A 252 8.08 -52.79 -4.56
N LEU A 253 7.93 -54.09 -4.31
CA LEU A 253 7.73 -54.63 -2.96
C LEU A 253 8.93 -54.33 -2.05
N SER A 254 10.17 -54.45 -2.55
CA SER A 254 11.35 -54.11 -1.75
C SER A 254 11.41 -52.62 -1.40
N ASP A 255 10.95 -51.73 -2.29
CA ASP A 255 10.90 -50.29 -2.03
C ASP A 255 9.83 -49.96 -0.98
N TYR A 256 8.66 -50.62 -1.03
CA TYR A 256 7.63 -50.50 0.01
C TYR A 256 8.09 -51.04 1.36
N GLU A 257 8.75 -52.20 1.40
CA GLU A 257 9.32 -52.76 2.63
C GLU A 257 10.41 -51.85 3.23
N LEU A 258 11.25 -51.25 2.38
CA LEU A 258 12.25 -50.28 2.79
C LEU A 258 11.58 -49.04 3.39
N ARG A 259 10.57 -48.48 2.72
CA ARG A 259 9.84 -47.30 3.20
C ARG A 259 9.10 -47.56 4.50
N GLN A 260 8.49 -48.74 4.64
CA GLN A 260 7.84 -49.15 5.87
C GLN A 260 8.85 -49.26 7.02
N ARG A 261 10.06 -49.76 6.76
CA ARG A 261 11.14 -49.83 7.75
C ARG A 261 11.62 -48.45 8.18
N GLU A 262 11.77 -47.51 7.24
CA GLU A 262 12.12 -46.12 7.54
C GLU A 262 11.09 -45.45 8.45
N LEU A 263 9.79 -45.60 8.12
CA LEU A 263 8.70 -45.05 8.94
C LEU A 263 8.68 -45.63 10.35
N LEU A 264 8.97 -46.94 10.51
CA LEU A 264 9.07 -47.56 11.83
C LEU A 264 10.24 -47.00 12.65
N LEU A 265 11.38 -46.71 12.03
CA LEU A 265 12.52 -46.08 12.69
C LEU A 265 12.19 -44.64 13.09
N GLU A 266 11.61 -43.85 12.20
CA GLU A 266 11.18 -42.48 12.50
C GLU A 266 10.16 -42.46 13.64
N ASN A 267 9.20 -43.38 13.65
CA ASN A 267 8.21 -43.49 14.72
C ASN A 267 8.87 -43.90 16.07
N ALA A 268 9.88 -44.77 16.03
CA ALA A 268 10.66 -45.10 17.22
C ALA A 268 11.46 -43.89 17.75
N GLU A 269 12.02 -43.06 16.86
CA GLU A 269 12.71 -41.82 17.24
C GLU A 269 11.75 -40.78 17.82
N LEU A 270 10.58 -40.60 17.20
CA LEU A 270 9.53 -39.71 17.70
C LEU A 270 9.05 -40.15 19.09
N ASN A 271 8.87 -41.46 19.31
CA ASN A 271 8.53 -41.99 20.63
C ASN A 271 9.64 -41.73 21.66
N LYS A 272 10.92 -41.86 21.29
CA LYS A 272 12.04 -41.52 22.20
C LYS A 272 12.00 -40.05 22.60
N VAL A 273 11.81 -39.14 21.64
CA VAL A 273 11.72 -37.69 21.90
C VAL A 273 10.50 -37.39 22.79
N LEU A 274 9.37 -38.04 22.54
CA LEU A 274 8.16 -37.85 23.33
C LEU A 274 8.32 -38.36 24.77
N GLN A 275 8.97 -39.51 24.97
CA GLN A 275 9.30 -40.00 26.32
C GLN A 275 10.34 -39.13 27.03
N GLN A 276 11.32 -38.59 26.29
CA GLN A 276 12.28 -37.63 26.84
C GLN A 276 11.56 -36.37 27.32
N MET A 277 10.72 -35.77 26.48
CA MET A 277 9.95 -34.57 26.82
C MET A 277 9.03 -34.82 28.02
N LYS A 278 8.37 -35.99 28.05
CA LYS A 278 7.56 -36.42 29.20
C LYS A 278 8.41 -36.53 30.47
N GLY A 279 9.59 -37.13 30.39
CA GLY A 279 10.53 -37.27 31.50
C GLY A 279 10.99 -35.93 32.06
N GLU A 280 11.40 -35.01 31.18
CA GLU A 280 11.77 -33.64 31.53
C GLU A 280 10.60 -32.87 32.16
N MET A 281 9.40 -33.01 31.61
CA MET A 281 8.20 -32.37 32.19
C MET A 281 7.89 -32.92 33.58
N THR A 282 8.01 -34.24 33.78
CA THR A 282 7.84 -34.85 35.12
C THR A 282 8.95 -34.48 36.09
N SER A 283 10.20 -34.30 35.64
CA SER A 283 11.30 -33.91 36.53
C SER A 283 11.16 -32.46 37.00
N VAL A 284 10.74 -31.55 36.12
CA VAL A 284 10.41 -30.15 36.47
C VAL A 284 9.27 -30.09 37.49
N LEU A 285 8.22 -30.90 37.28
CA LEU A 285 7.08 -30.95 38.21
C LEU A 285 7.43 -31.62 39.55
N ALA A 286 8.31 -32.63 39.55
CA ALA A 286 8.77 -33.31 40.76
C ALA A 286 9.75 -32.43 41.58
N SER A 287 10.62 -31.67 40.92
CA SER A 287 11.55 -30.74 41.57
C SER A 287 10.84 -29.56 42.26
N ASN A 288 9.58 -29.27 41.88
CA ASN A 288 8.73 -28.30 42.56
C ASN A 288 7.96 -28.89 43.77
N LYS A 289 7.91 -30.22 43.90
CA LYS A 289 7.19 -30.90 44.99
C LYS A 289 8.08 -31.23 46.18
N SER A 290 9.41 -31.27 46.00
CA SER A 290 10.39 -31.52 47.08
C SER A 290 10.70 -30.31 47.97
N THR A 291 10.15 -29.12 47.69
CA THR A 291 10.38 -27.92 48.49
C THR A 291 9.25 -27.60 49.49
N LEU A 292 8.21 -28.45 49.59
CA LEU A 292 7.01 -28.15 50.38
C LEU A 292 6.44 -29.32 51.19
N THR A 293 7.28 -30.23 51.72
CA THR A 293 6.83 -31.20 52.73
C THR A 293 7.86 -31.41 53.84
N GLY A 294 7.48 -31.01 55.06
CA GLY A 294 8.20 -31.14 56.34
C GLY A 294 8.62 -29.76 56.86
N ASP A 295 8.11 -29.20 57.95
CA ASP A 295 7.53 -29.77 59.16
C ASP A 295 6.70 -28.67 59.87
N ASP A 296 5.62 -29.08 60.53
CA ASP A 296 4.64 -28.21 61.21
C ASP A 296 5.00 -28.22 62.71
N GLY A 297 5.42 -27.07 63.26
CA GLY A 297 5.94 -27.00 64.63
C GLY A 297 6.11 -25.58 65.16
N VAL A 298 5.02 -25.05 65.71
CA VAL A 298 4.90 -23.76 66.41
C VAL A 298 5.79 -23.71 67.67
N THR A 299 6.67 -22.69 67.79
CA THR A 299 6.98 -21.98 69.07
C THR A 299 7.82 -20.71 68.86
N GLN A 300 7.19 -19.55 69.13
CA GLN A 300 7.59 -18.44 70.02
C GLN A 300 9.03 -17.86 70.07
N ALA A 301 9.07 -16.51 70.06
CA ALA A 301 9.99 -15.55 70.73
C ALA A 301 10.99 -14.74 69.86
N LYS A 302 10.62 -13.46 69.66
CA LYS A 302 11.33 -12.23 70.13
C LYS A 302 12.87 -12.16 70.05
N SER A 303 13.41 -11.25 69.24
CA SER A 303 14.28 -10.12 69.66
C SER A 303 14.83 -9.35 68.45
N GLU A 304 14.96 -8.03 68.63
CA GLU A 304 15.67 -7.07 67.79
C GLU A 304 17.19 -7.31 67.84
N GLU A 305 17.90 -7.03 66.73
CA GLU A 305 19.08 -6.14 66.64
C GLU A 305 19.84 -6.36 65.32
N ASP A 306 20.40 -5.26 64.83
CA ASP A 306 21.06 -5.04 63.54
C ASP A 306 22.26 -5.96 63.27
N GLU A 307 22.51 -6.27 61.99
CA GLU A 307 23.86 -6.38 61.40
C GLU A 307 23.72 -6.34 59.87
N GLU A 308 24.39 -5.38 59.23
CA GLU A 308 24.50 -5.32 57.77
C GLU A 308 25.42 -6.44 57.27
N VAL A 309 24.84 -7.40 56.55
CA VAL A 309 25.60 -8.40 55.78
C VAL A 309 25.09 -8.47 54.35
N PHE A 310 25.72 -7.66 53.50
CA PHE A 310 26.06 -7.92 52.10
C PHE A 310 25.03 -8.72 51.26
N ASP A 311 24.11 -8.01 50.60
CA ASP A 311 23.10 -8.57 49.69
C ASP A 311 23.61 -8.86 48.26
N SER A 312 24.85 -9.32 48.10
CA SER A 312 25.40 -9.66 46.78
C SER A 312 24.92 -11.03 46.27
N SER A 313 24.48 -11.91 47.18
CA SER A 313 24.01 -13.26 46.83
C SER A 313 22.58 -13.25 46.26
N LYS A 314 21.73 -12.31 46.69
CA LYS A 314 20.33 -12.21 46.27
C LYS A 314 20.20 -11.56 44.90
N GLU A 315 21.00 -10.52 44.63
CA GLU A 315 21.08 -9.91 43.29
C GLU A 315 21.65 -10.89 42.26
N SER A 316 22.61 -11.75 42.64
CA SER A 316 23.16 -12.82 41.81
C SER A 316 22.13 -13.92 41.48
N VAL A 317 21.33 -14.35 42.47
CA VAL A 317 20.27 -15.34 42.28
C VAL A 317 19.12 -14.77 41.47
N GLU A 318 18.76 -13.50 41.67
CA GLU A 318 17.71 -12.82 40.93
C GLU A 318 18.15 -12.54 39.48
N LEU A 319 19.42 -12.14 39.24
CA LEU A 319 20.00 -12.08 37.90
C LEU A 319 20.02 -13.46 37.24
N PHE A 320 20.40 -14.52 37.97
CA PHE A 320 20.42 -15.88 37.43
C PHE A 320 19.02 -16.38 37.08
N CYS A 321 18.01 -16.07 37.89
CA CYS A 321 16.60 -16.36 37.61
C CYS A 321 16.08 -15.56 36.42
N VAL A 322 16.42 -14.28 36.29
CA VAL A 322 16.07 -13.45 35.12
C VAL A 322 16.74 -14.00 33.87
N HIS A 323 18.02 -14.38 33.95
CA HIS A 323 18.78 -14.90 32.82
C HIS A 323 18.34 -16.32 32.42
N ALA A 324 17.95 -17.16 33.39
CA ALA A 324 17.34 -18.46 33.14
C ALA A 324 15.95 -18.33 32.51
N ARG A 325 15.14 -17.36 32.98
CA ARG A 325 13.82 -17.05 32.42
C ARG A 325 13.93 -16.52 30.99
N GLU A 326 14.93 -15.70 30.72
CA GLU A 326 15.20 -15.17 29.38
C GLU A 326 15.71 -16.27 28.43
N LYS A 327 16.62 -17.14 28.89
CA LYS A 327 17.06 -18.32 28.13
C LYS A 327 15.89 -19.27 27.82
N LEU A 328 15.00 -19.53 28.78
CA LEU A 328 13.81 -20.33 28.58
C LEU A 328 12.87 -19.68 27.56
N THR A 329 12.61 -18.39 27.71
CA THR A 329 11.74 -17.63 26.80
C THR A 329 12.31 -17.62 25.37
N ASN A 330 13.62 -17.46 25.22
CA ASN A 330 14.29 -17.50 23.93
C ASN A 330 14.28 -18.90 23.31
N SER A 331 14.43 -19.95 24.12
CA SER A 331 14.30 -21.34 23.69
C SER A 331 12.88 -21.65 23.21
N VAL A 332 11.85 -21.28 23.98
CA VAL A 332 10.43 -21.43 23.59
C VAL A 332 10.15 -20.67 22.30
N ARG A 333 10.64 -19.43 22.16
CA ARG A 333 10.50 -18.64 20.92
C ARG A 333 11.21 -19.26 19.74
N LEU A 334 12.35 -19.93 19.95
CA LEU A 334 13.08 -20.61 18.88
C LEU A 334 12.34 -21.89 18.45
N GLN A 335 11.85 -22.67 19.41
CA GLN A 335 11.06 -23.86 19.13
C GLN A 335 9.73 -23.53 18.47
N TRP A 336 9.06 -22.45 18.91
CA TRP A 336 7.86 -21.94 18.27
C TRP A 336 8.11 -21.51 16.82
N ARG A 337 9.24 -20.85 16.53
CA ARG A 337 9.63 -20.53 15.15
C ARG A 337 9.91 -21.79 14.32
N LYS A 338 10.59 -22.79 14.87
CA LYS A 338 10.84 -24.06 14.18
C LYS A 338 9.53 -24.80 13.88
N LEU A 339 8.63 -24.86 14.86
CA LEU A 339 7.31 -25.46 14.70
C LEU A 339 6.49 -24.68 13.68
N LYS A 340 6.46 -23.35 13.77
CA LYS A 340 5.77 -22.48 12.80
C LYS A 340 6.28 -22.71 11.39
N ASN A 341 7.59 -22.73 11.18
CA ASN A 341 8.17 -23.02 9.87
C ASN A 341 7.83 -24.45 9.40
N HIS A 342 7.77 -25.42 10.32
CA HIS A 342 7.40 -26.79 9.98
C HIS A 342 5.91 -26.90 9.61
N VAL A 343 5.03 -26.19 10.32
CA VAL A 343 3.60 -26.08 10.03
C VAL A 343 3.39 -25.36 8.71
N GLU A 344 4.06 -24.24 8.45
CA GLU A 344 4.01 -23.54 7.16
C GLU A 344 4.52 -24.42 6.02
N ARG A 345 5.53 -25.26 6.26
CA ARG A 345 6.03 -26.23 5.28
C ARG A 345 5.04 -27.37 5.05
N LEU A 346 4.40 -27.89 6.11
CA LEU A 346 3.34 -28.89 6.00
C LEU A 346 2.12 -28.33 5.29
N ASP A 347 1.76 -27.07 5.53
CA ASP A 347 0.68 -26.36 4.86
C ASP A 347 1.02 -26.11 3.39
N SER A 348 2.27 -25.72 3.09
CA SER A 348 2.79 -25.61 1.72
C SER A 348 2.87 -26.97 1.01
N GLN A 349 3.08 -28.05 1.74
CA GLN A 349 3.15 -29.41 1.20
C GLN A 349 1.76 -30.02 1.04
N ALA A 350 0.81 -29.66 1.92
CA ALA A 350 -0.61 -29.94 1.77
C ALA A 350 -1.23 -29.14 0.62
N SER A 351 -0.79 -27.90 0.39
CA SER A 351 -1.23 -27.10 -0.77
C SER A 351 -0.68 -27.62 -2.08
N LEU A 352 0.52 -28.21 -2.11
CA LEU A 352 1.04 -28.93 -3.28
C LEU A 352 0.31 -30.27 -3.54
N ASN A 353 -0.16 -30.95 -2.49
CA ASN A 353 -0.97 -32.16 -2.63
C ASN A 353 -2.46 -31.87 -2.91
N ASN A 354 -2.92 -30.66 -2.63
CA ASN A 354 -4.27 -30.16 -2.98
C ASN A 354 -4.27 -29.33 -4.27
N ALA A 355 -3.12 -29.09 -4.92
CA ALA A 355 -3.06 -28.36 -6.18
C ALA A 355 -3.72 -29.12 -7.35
N ASP A 356 -4.07 -30.40 -7.17
CA ASP A 356 -4.86 -31.21 -8.12
C ASP A 356 -6.33 -31.39 -7.67
N VAL A 357 -6.75 -30.74 -6.59
CA VAL A 357 -8.15 -30.69 -6.14
C VAL A 357 -8.49 -29.24 -5.85
N VAL A 358 -8.98 -28.54 -6.88
CA VAL A 358 -9.68 -27.25 -6.76
C VAL A 358 -10.59 -27.31 -5.52
N SER A 359 -10.42 -26.37 -4.59
CA SER A 359 -11.20 -26.38 -3.36
C SER A 359 -12.67 -26.35 -3.74
N ARG A 360 -13.44 -27.33 -3.25
CA ARG A 360 -14.86 -27.49 -3.58
C ARG A 360 -15.66 -26.19 -3.37
N GLU A 361 -15.26 -25.37 -2.41
CA GLU A 361 -15.81 -24.05 -2.14
C GLU A 361 -15.53 -23.02 -3.26
N THR A 362 -14.32 -22.99 -3.84
CA THR A 362 -14.05 -22.07 -4.98
C THR A 362 -14.80 -22.50 -6.24
N HIS A 363 -14.96 -23.80 -6.48
CA HIS A 363 -15.78 -24.29 -7.58
C HIS A 363 -17.29 -24.00 -7.35
N GLU A 364 -17.79 -24.12 -6.12
CA GLU A 364 -19.17 -23.76 -5.78
C GLU A 364 -19.42 -22.24 -5.95
N GLU A 365 -18.48 -21.39 -5.54
CA GLU A 365 -18.53 -19.93 -5.75
C GLU A 365 -18.49 -19.55 -7.24
N GLU A 366 -17.63 -20.19 -8.04
CA GLU A 366 -17.57 -19.95 -9.49
C GLU A 366 -18.85 -20.43 -10.19
N VAL A 367 -19.40 -21.56 -9.77
CA VAL A 367 -20.68 -22.08 -10.28
C VAL A 367 -21.82 -21.11 -9.96
N ASP A 368 -21.88 -20.56 -8.75
CA ASP A 368 -22.91 -19.61 -8.37
C ASP A 368 -22.74 -18.27 -9.08
N LYS A 369 -21.50 -17.81 -9.28
CA LYS A 369 -21.21 -16.63 -10.11
C LYS A 369 -21.67 -16.83 -11.55
N LEU A 370 -21.35 -17.96 -12.17
CA LEU A 370 -21.79 -18.28 -13.52
C LEU A 370 -23.32 -18.40 -13.62
N LYS A 371 -24.00 -18.94 -12.60
CA LYS A 371 -25.48 -18.93 -12.55
C LYS A 371 -26.04 -17.51 -12.54
N THR A 372 -25.44 -16.60 -11.78
CA THR A 372 -25.89 -15.19 -11.76
C THR A 372 -25.66 -14.49 -13.10
N GLU A 373 -24.52 -14.72 -13.75
CA GLU A 373 -24.23 -14.18 -15.08
C GLU A 373 -25.19 -14.73 -16.14
N ILE A 374 -25.47 -16.04 -16.12
CA ILE A 374 -26.46 -16.67 -17.00
C ILE A 374 -27.86 -16.07 -16.79
N GLN A 375 -28.23 -15.78 -15.54
CA GLN A 375 -29.52 -15.15 -15.25
C GLN A 375 -29.58 -13.72 -15.79
N GLN A 376 -28.50 -12.95 -15.62
CA GLN A 376 -28.40 -11.60 -16.20
C GLN A 376 -28.49 -11.62 -17.74
N PHE A 377 -27.84 -12.59 -18.39
CA PHE A 377 -27.95 -12.74 -19.85
C PHE A 377 -29.37 -13.12 -20.29
N LYS A 378 -30.08 -13.95 -19.53
CA LYS A 378 -31.49 -14.28 -19.81
C LYS A 378 -32.39 -13.05 -19.73
N ASP A 379 -32.22 -12.23 -18.69
CA ASP A 379 -33.03 -11.02 -18.50
C ASP A 379 -32.74 -9.98 -19.60
N LEU A 380 -31.48 -9.86 -20.02
CA LEU A 380 -31.09 -9.01 -21.14
C LEU A 380 -31.72 -9.49 -22.46
N ILE A 381 -31.68 -10.78 -22.74
CA ILE A 381 -32.29 -11.38 -23.93
C ILE A 381 -33.81 -11.15 -23.91
N GLN A 382 -34.47 -11.33 -22.75
CA GLN A 382 -35.91 -11.11 -22.62
C GLN A 382 -36.28 -9.64 -22.87
N THR A 383 -35.47 -8.71 -22.35
CA THR A 383 -35.64 -7.27 -22.59
C THR A 383 -35.44 -6.93 -24.07
N GLN A 384 -34.42 -7.49 -24.72
CA GLN A 384 -34.19 -7.31 -26.16
C GLN A 384 -35.35 -7.87 -26.99
N GLN A 385 -35.93 -9.01 -26.61
CA GLN A 385 -37.11 -9.59 -27.28
C GLN A 385 -38.34 -8.69 -27.12
N GLN A 386 -38.57 -8.10 -25.95
CA GLN A 386 -39.65 -7.14 -25.73
C GLN A 386 -39.48 -5.88 -26.58
N LEU A 387 -38.26 -5.32 -26.64
CA LEU A 387 -37.95 -4.17 -27.49
C LEU A 387 -38.15 -4.48 -28.98
N LEU A 388 -37.78 -5.68 -29.43
CA LEU A 388 -38.06 -6.14 -30.79
C LEU A 388 -39.57 -6.27 -31.05
N HIS A 389 -40.36 -6.74 -30.09
CA HIS A 389 -41.82 -6.77 -30.20
C HIS A 389 -42.42 -5.36 -30.27
N VAL A 390 -41.95 -4.42 -29.45
CA VAL A 390 -42.39 -3.01 -29.50
C VAL A 390 -42.00 -2.37 -30.83
N ARG A 391 -40.76 -2.58 -31.31
CA ARG A 391 -40.30 -2.10 -32.62
C ARG A 391 -41.15 -2.67 -33.76
N LYS A 392 -41.53 -3.95 -33.70
CA LYS A 392 -42.46 -4.55 -34.68
C LYS A 392 -43.83 -3.87 -34.63
N ARG A 393 -44.38 -3.56 -33.45
CA ARG A 393 -45.65 -2.83 -33.32
C ARG A 393 -45.56 -1.40 -33.84
N LEU A 394 -44.51 -0.66 -33.49
CA LEU A 394 -44.29 0.69 -33.99
C LEU A 394 -44.16 0.72 -35.52
N LYS A 395 -43.50 -0.28 -36.11
CA LYS A 395 -43.38 -0.39 -37.57
C LYS A 395 -44.72 -0.70 -38.26
N VAL A 396 -45.62 -1.44 -37.60
CA VAL A 396 -47.01 -1.65 -38.05
C VAL A 396 -47.84 -0.37 -37.92
N GLN A 397 -47.57 0.43 -36.90
CA GLN A 397 -48.26 1.71 -36.67
C GLN A 397 -47.79 2.80 -37.64
N GLU A 398 -46.48 2.87 -37.95
CA GLU A 398 -45.90 3.74 -38.99
C GLU A 398 -46.42 3.40 -40.39
N SER A 399 -46.61 2.12 -40.70
CA SER A 399 -47.23 1.71 -41.97
C SER A 399 -48.74 1.96 -42.02
N SER A 400 -49.39 2.20 -40.88
CA SER A 400 -50.81 2.56 -40.78
C SER A 400 -51.05 4.08 -40.76
N GLN A 401 -50.04 4.90 -40.40
CA GLN A 401 -50.13 6.36 -40.28
C GLN A 401 -49.40 7.12 -41.41
N GLY A 402 -49.05 6.44 -42.50
CA GLY A 402 -48.54 7.05 -43.73
C GLY A 402 -49.58 7.88 -44.49
N LEU A 403 -50.15 8.91 -43.85
CA LEU A 403 -50.82 10.03 -44.49
C LEU A 403 -50.09 11.30 -44.03
N GLY A 404 -49.52 12.01 -45.00
CA GLY A 404 -48.51 13.04 -44.80
C GLY A 404 -48.95 14.19 -43.90
N VAL A 405 -48.00 14.68 -43.10
CA VAL A 405 -48.08 15.97 -42.44
C VAL A 405 -46.87 16.78 -42.88
N ASN A 406 -47.10 17.67 -43.84
CA ASN A 406 -46.13 18.70 -44.23
C ASN A 406 -46.04 19.70 -43.08
N HIS A 407 -44.91 19.74 -42.37
CA HIS A 407 -44.61 20.84 -41.45
C HIS A 407 -43.80 21.90 -42.18
N ILE A 408 -44.41 23.08 -42.40
CA ILE A 408 -43.74 24.26 -42.94
C ILE A 408 -43.04 24.96 -41.78
N CYS A 409 -41.72 25.13 -41.88
CA CYS A 409 -40.93 25.95 -40.95
C CYS A 409 -41.12 27.44 -41.30
N HIS A 410 -41.83 28.18 -40.46
CA HIS A 410 -42.18 29.60 -40.70
C HIS A 410 -41.01 30.59 -40.54
N THR A 411 -39.79 30.14 -40.28
CA THR A 411 -38.59 31.00 -40.22
C THR A 411 -37.66 30.89 -41.42
N CYS A 412 -37.79 29.88 -42.30
CA CYS A 412 -36.90 29.78 -43.48
C CYS A 412 -37.53 29.32 -44.80
N GLY A 413 -38.82 28.92 -44.86
CA GLY A 413 -39.51 28.70 -46.14
C GLY A 413 -39.00 27.53 -47.01
N CYS A 414 -38.22 26.59 -46.47
CA CYS A 414 -37.79 25.38 -47.19
C CYS A 414 -38.59 24.14 -46.76
N ILE A 415 -39.01 23.32 -47.74
CA ILE A 415 -39.57 21.98 -47.51
C ILE A 415 -38.40 21.01 -47.37
N CYS A 416 -38.10 20.56 -46.15
CA CYS A 416 -37.10 19.53 -45.90
C CYS A 416 -37.78 18.18 -45.62
N LEU A 417 -37.64 17.23 -46.54
CA LEU A 417 -37.98 15.83 -46.35
C LEU A 417 -36.92 15.16 -45.45
N LEU A 418 -37.17 15.11 -44.14
CA LEU A 418 -36.31 14.36 -43.22
C LEU A 418 -36.75 12.88 -43.19
N ARG A 419 -35.95 12.02 -43.80
CA ARG A 419 -35.92 10.58 -43.49
C ARG A 419 -35.15 10.38 -42.18
N CYS A 420 -35.64 9.50 -41.31
CA CYS A 420 -35.13 9.20 -39.98
C CYS A 420 -33.71 8.55 -39.90
N SER A 421 -32.79 8.85 -40.81
CA SER A 421 -31.48 8.18 -40.85
C SER A 421 -30.34 8.95 -40.16
N ASP A 422 -30.50 10.24 -39.84
CA ASP A 422 -29.35 11.10 -39.50
C ASP A 422 -29.27 11.57 -38.03
N LEU A 423 -29.63 10.69 -37.08
CA LEU A 423 -29.71 11.03 -35.64
C LEU A 423 -28.53 10.54 -34.77
N ILE A 424 -27.33 10.34 -35.35
CA ILE A 424 -26.15 9.83 -34.61
C ILE A 424 -25.02 10.88 -34.44
N VAL A 425 -25.10 12.08 -35.03
CA VAL A 425 -24.00 13.07 -34.97
C VAL A 425 -24.23 14.22 -33.96
N CYS A 426 -25.36 14.25 -33.24
CA CYS A 426 -25.70 15.37 -32.35
C CYS A 426 -25.32 15.18 -30.86
N SER A 427 -24.19 14.53 -30.55
CA SER A 427 -23.67 14.46 -29.16
C SER A 427 -22.29 15.09 -28.94
N GLU A 428 -21.63 15.63 -29.98
CA GLU A 428 -20.32 16.29 -29.87
C GLU A 428 -20.37 17.83 -30.02
N ALA A 429 -21.56 18.44 -30.02
CA ALA A 429 -21.73 19.88 -30.27
C ALA A 429 -22.46 20.62 -29.13
N LEU A 430 -22.09 20.35 -27.88
CA LEU A 430 -22.73 20.99 -26.71
C LEU A 430 -21.75 21.55 -25.65
N GLU A 431 -20.52 21.94 -26.03
CA GLU A 431 -19.63 22.71 -25.14
C GLU A 431 -19.16 24.09 -25.67
N ASP A 432 -19.44 24.47 -26.93
CA ASP A 432 -19.03 25.78 -27.46
C ASP A 432 -20.16 26.83 -27.53
N GLY A 433 -20.90 26.97 -26.43
CA GLY A 433 -22.08 27.85 -26.32
C GLY A 433 -21.92 29.07 -25.41
N ALA A 434 -20.71 29.61 -25.19
CA ALA A 434 -20.46 30.69 -24.23
C ALA A 434 -19.60 31.85 -24.76
N ALA A 435 -19.65 32.17 -26.06
CA ALA A 435 -18.87 33.25 -26.67
C ALA A 435 -19.71 34.30 -27.44
N ALA A 436 -20.94 34.57 -26.99
CA ALA A 436 -21.82 35.58 -27.60
C ALA A 436 -22.24 36.72 -26.63
N ALA A 437 -21.35 37.10 -25.72
CA ALA A 437 -21.55 38.26 -24.83
C ALA A 437 -20.24 39.03 -24.60
N ALA A 438 -19.70 39.64 -25.65
CA ALA A 438 -18.57 40.56 -25.55
C ALA A 438 -18.74 41.75 -26.50
N SER A 439 -19.75 42.57 -26.24
CA SER A 439 -19.94 43.88 -26.87
C SER A 439 -19.95 44.94 -25.78
N ASN A 440 -18.81 45.12 -25.09
CA ASN A 440 -18.63 46.22 -24.16
C ASN A 440 -17.19 46.78 -24.26
N PRO A 441 -16.99 47.97 -24.85
CA PRO A 441 -15.66 48.51 -25.16
C PRO A 441 -14.80 48.87 -23.93
N PHE A 442 -15.35 48.80 -22.72
CA PHE A 442 -14.61 49.06 -21.47
C PHE A 442 -13.77 47.84 -20.99
N ILE A 443 -14.18 46.60 -21.34
CA ILE A 443 -13.46 45.38 -20.93
C ILE A 443 -12.21 45.15 -21.80
N VAL A 444 -12.24 45.55 -23.07
CA VAL A 444 -11.12 45.39 -24.00
C VAL A 444 -9.91 46.22 -23.59
N SER A 445 -10.12 47.43 -23.03
CA SER A 445 -9.05 48.30 -22.53
C SER A 445 -8.31 47.69 -21.33
N VAL A 446 -9.03 47.02 -20.41
CA VAL A 446 -8.42 46.41 -19.22
C VAL A 446 -7.68 45.12 -19.59
N GLN A 447 -8.23 44.33 -20.53
CA GLN A 447 -7.56 43.15 -21.04
C GLN A 447 -6.24 43.50 -21.76
N GLN A 448 -6.19 44.62 -22.48
CA GLN A 448 -5.01 45.03 -23.25
C GLN A 448 -3.90 45.63 -22.38
N GLN A 449 -4.23 46.20 -21.21
CA GLN A 449 -3.23 46.64 -20.22
C GLN A 449 -2.67 45.50 -19.37
N LEU A 450 -3.44 44.41 -19.15
CA LEU A 450 -2.94 43.24 -18.41
C LEU A 450 -2.13 42.28 -19.30
N SER A 451 -2.32 42.32 -20.61
CA SER A 451 -1.59 41.45 -21.55
C SER A 451 -0.20 41.97 -21.91
N SER A 452 0.04 43.29 -21.85
CA SER A 452 1.33 43.88 -22.26
C SER A 452 2.41 43.86 -21.17
N GLN A 453 2.12 43.32 -19.98
CA GLN A 453 3.05 43.31 -18.84
C GLN A 453 3.55 41.91 -18.47
N CYS A 454 3.22 40.89 -19.28
CA CYS A 454 3.64 39.51 -19.07
C CYS A 454 4.48 38.89 -20.20
N ASP A 455 4.86 39.65 -21.24
CA ASP A 455 5.56 39.10 -22.41
C ASP A 455 7.08 39.31 -22.43
N GLU A 456 7.69 39.94 -21.43
CA GLU A 456 9.15 40.22 -21.41
C GLU A 456 9.99 39.27 -20.51
N ASP A 457 9.38 38.35 -19.75
CA ASP A 457 10.14 37.40 -18.89
C ASP A 457 9.98 35.92 -19.30
N ALA A 458 9.27 35.63 -20.41
CA ALA A 458 9.06 34.27 -20.90
C ALA A 458 10.13 33.78 -21.91
N SER A 459 11.18 34.55 -22.15
CA SER A 459 12.22 34.24 -23.15
C SER A 459 13.53 33.66 -22.57
N SER A 460 13.62 33.38 -21.26
CA SER A 460 14.87 32.88 -20.65
C SER A 460 14.80 31.55 -19.87
N VAL A 461 13.64 30.88 -19.77
CA VAL A 461 13.58 29.53 -19.16
C VAL A 461 13.57 28.45 -20.24
N HIS A 462 14.72 28.30 -20.89
CA HIS A 462 15.06 27.10 -21.66
C HIS A 462 15.39 25.98 -20.66
N GLY A 463 14.36 25.28 -20.22
CA GLY A 463 14.48 24.11 -19.36
C GLY A 463 13.16 23.38 -19.34
N SER A 464 13.01 22.40 -20.23
CA SER A 464 11.88 21.47 -20.30
C SER A 464 11.42 21.08 -18.91
N CYS A 465 10.17 21.43 -18.56
CA CYS A 465 9.58 21.08 -17.27
C CYS A 465 9.64 19.55 -17.11
N PRO A 466 10.38 19.00 -16.11
CA PRO A 466 10.62 17.56 -15.96
C PRO A 466 9.33 16.74 -15.94
N MET A 467 8.25 17.34 -15.42
CA MET A 467 6.92 16.74 -15.34
C MET A 467 6.29 16.44 -16.71
N LEU A 468 6.57 17.25 -17.74
CA LEU A 468 6.02 17.01 -19.09
C LEU A 468 6.75 15.87 -19.79
N GLN A 469 8.07 15.80 -19.63
CA GLN A 469 8.89 14.71 -20.15
C GLN A 469 8.55 13.37 -19.45
N GLU A 470 8.34 13.39 -18.14
CA GLU A 470 7.91 12.21 -17.38
C GLU A 470 6.49 11.76 -17.77
N LYS A 471 5.57 12.70 -18.00
CA LYS A 471 4.21 12.39 -18.51
C LYS A 471 4.23 11.75 -19.90
N GLU A 472 5.15 12.16 -20.77
CA GLU A 472 5.36 11.52 -22.08
C GLU A 472 5.98 10.14 -21.96
N SER A 473 7.03 9.99 -21.14
CA SER A 473 7.66 8.69 -20.85
C SER A 473 6.65 7.68 -20.31
N LEU A 474 5.82 8.08 -19.34
CA LEU A 474 4.78 7.21 -18.77
C LEU A 474 3.70 6.83 -19.79
N ARG A 475 3.37 7.71 -20.75
CA ARG A 475 2.44 7.37 -21.82
C ARG A 475 3.03 6.34 -22.79
N GLU A 476 4.32 6.43 -23.07
CA GLU A 476 5.00 5.45 -23.92
C GLU A 476 5.12 4.10 -23.22
N GLU A 477 5.51 4.08 -21.94
CA GLU A 477 5.53 2.88 -21.11
C GLU A 477 4.15 2.23 -21.01
N TRP A 478 3.09 3.03 -20.83
CA TRP A 478 1.73 2.52 -20.80
C TRP A 478 1.30 1.88 -22.12
N LYS A 479 1.68 2.45 -23.27
CA LYS A 479 1.45 1.83 -24.59
C LYS A 479 2.19 0.51 -24.74
N VAL A 480 3.42 0.40 -24.22
CA VAL A 480 4.18 -0.85 -24.25
C VAL A 480 3.50 -1.91 -23.37
N LEU A 481 3.06 -1.55 -22.17
CA LEU A 481 2.35 -2.46 -21.28
C LEU A 481 0.99 -2.90 -21.84
N GLU A 482 0.28 -1.99 -22.49
CA GLU A 482 -0.96 -2.26 -23.20
C GLU A 482 -0.75 -3.31 -24.32
N GLU A 483 0.31 -3.16 -25.11
CA GLU A 483 0.63 -4.10 -26.17
C GLU A 483 1.08 -5.46 -25.63
N GLN A 484 1.88 -5.47 -24.55
CA GLN A 484 2.23 -6.69 -23.82
C GLN A 484 0.98 -7.41 -23.30
N ARG A 485 0.02 -6.68 -22.72
CA ARG A 485 -1.26 -7.28 -22.26
C ARG A 485 -2.02 -7.94 -23.41
N LYS A 486 -2.09 -7.30 -24.59
CA LYS A 486 -2.73 -7.89 -25.77
C LYS A 486 -2.03 -9.16 -26.25
N ILE A 487 -0.70 -9.19 -26.19
CA ILE A 487 0.09 -10.39 -26.53
C ILE A 487 -0.21 -11.52 -25.56
N PHE A 488 -0.13 -11.26 -24.25
CA PHE A 488 -0.46 -12.26 -23.23
C PHE A 488 -1.89 -12.78 -23.37
N GLU A 489 -2.84 -11.91 -23.71
CA GLU A 489 -4.22 -12.32 -23.88
C GLU A 489 -4.45 -13.17 -25.13
N ARG A 490 -3.67 -12.94 -26.19
CA ARG A 490 -3.64 -13.80 -27.38
C ARG A 490 -3.00 -15.15 -27.07
N GLU A 491 -1.86 -15.17 -26.38
CA GLU A 491 -1.21 -16.40 -25.95
C GLU A 491 -2.12 -17.23 -25.04
N ARG A 492 -2.77 -16.60 -24.06
CA ARG A 492 -3.73 -17.25 -23.18
C ARG A 492 -4.86 -17.92 -23.97
N ARG A 493 -5.40 -17.26 -25.00
CA ARG A 493 -6.40 -17.85 -25.90
C ARG A 493 -5.84 -19.05 -26.65
N ASN A 494 -4.64 -18.92 -27.24
CA ASN A 494 -3.99 -20.01 -27.96
C ASN A 494 -3.71 -21.23 -27.07
N PHE A 495 -3.25 -21.02 -25.84
CA PHE A 495 -3.01 -22.10 -24.88
C PHE A 495 -4.31 -22.77 -24.45
N THR A 496 -5.37 -22.00 -24.25
CA THR A 496 -6.70 -22.53 -23.89
C THR A 496 -7.24 -23.39 -25.04
N GLU A 497 -7.15 -22.91 -26.28
CA GLU A 497 -7.59 -23.65 -27.46
C GLU A 497 -6.75 -24.92 -27.70
N ALA A 498 -5.43 -24.86 -27.50
CA ALA A 498 -4.56 -26.02 -27.57
C ALA A 498 -4.90 -27.07 -26.48
N ALA A 499 -5.23 -26.63 -25.27
CA ALA A 499 -5.63 -27.53 -24.18
C ALA A 499 -6.97 -28.22 -24.48
N ILE A 500 -7.95 -27.48 -25.02
CA ILE A 500 -9.24 -28.04 -25.46
C ILE A 500 -8.99 -29.10 -26.55
N ARG A 501 -8.22 -28.75 -27.57
CA ARG A 501 -7.89 -29.67 -28.66
C ARG A 501 -7.20 -30.94 -28.18
N LEU A 502 -6.23 -30.84 -27.26
CA LEU A 502 -5.57 -32.00 -26.66
C LEU A 502 -6.53 -32.85 -25.82
N SER A 503 -7.51 -32.23 -25.16
CA SER A 503 -8.57 -32.93 -24.43
C SER A 503 -9.46 -33.74 -25.37
N ASP A 504 -9.86 -33.13 -26.49
CA ASP A 504 -10.65 -33.81 -27.52
C ASP A 504 -9.87 -34.95 -28.21
N GLU A 505 -8.59 -34.73 -28.54
CA GLU A 505 -7.71 -35.77 -29.09
C GLU A 505 -7.56 -36.94 -28.10
N ARG A 506 -7.36 -36.66 -26.81
CA ARG A 506 -7.30 -37.70 -25.76
C ARG A 506 -8.59 -38.49 -25.67
N LYS A 507 -9.73 -37.80 -25.68
CA LYS A 507 -11.06 -38.43 -25.63
C LYS A 507 -11.28 -39.33 -26.84
N SER A 508 -10.92 -38.87 -28.05
CA SER A 508 -11.03 -39.69 -29.26
C SER A 508 -10.16 -40.95 -29.20
N PHE A 509 -8.95 -40.84 -28.64
CA PHE A 509 -8.06 -41.98 -28.46
C PHE A 509 -8.59 -43.00 -27.44
N GLU A 510 -9.21 -42.52 -26.35
CA GLU A 510 -9.86 -43.38 -25.36
C GLU A 510 -11.09 -44.11 -25.94
N GLU A 511 -11.87 -43.43 -26.77
CA GLU A 511 -13.00 -44.01 -27.50
C GLU A 511 -12.52 -45.07 -28.51
N ASP A 512 -11.47 -44.80 -29.29
CA ASP A 512 -10.86 -45.77 -30.20
C ASP A 512 -10.32 -46.99 -29.46
N ARG A 513 -9.67 -46.78 -28.31
CA ARG A 513 -9.20 -47.87 -27.45
C ARG A 513 -10.37 -48.71 -26.92
N ALA A 514 -11.46 -48.07 -26.49
CA ALA A 514 -12.66 -48.77 -26.03
C ALA A 514 -13.33 -49.57 -27.15
N MET A 515 -13.42 -49.01 -28.37
CA MET A 515 -13.92 -49.72 -29.55
C MET A 515 -13.04 -50.90 -29.93
N TRP A 516 -11.70 -50.73 -29.88
CA TRP A 516 -10.76 -51.80 -30.14
C TRP A 516 -10.88 -52.94 -29.12
N LEU A 517 -10.97 -52.62 -27.82
CA LEU A 517 -11.20 -53.62 -26.77
C LEU A 517 -12.55 -54.33 -26.92
N LYS A 518 -13.61 -53.59 -27.26
CA LYS A 518 -14.93 -54.17 -27.57
C LYS A 518 -14.85 -55.13 -28.76
N HIS A 519 -14.13 -54.77 -29.82
CA HIS A 519 -13.94 -55.64 -30.98
C HIS A 519 -13.15 -56.91 -30.63
N GLN A 520 -12.06 -56.78 -29.86
CA GLN A 520 -11.32 -57.94 -29.35
C GLN A 520 -12.19 -58.85 -28.49
N PHE A 521 -13.00 -58.29 -27.59
CA PHE A 521 -13.90 -59.06 -26.74
C PHE A 521 -14.97 -59.81 -27.55
N LEU A 522 -15.56 -59.15 -28.57
CA LEU A 522 -16.54 -59.76 -29.46
C LEU A 522 -15.93 -60.88 -30.34
N ASN A 523 -14.66 -60.75 -30.76
CA ASN A 523 -13.96 -61.76 -31.55
C ASN A 523 -13.41 -62.94 -30.71
N LEU A 524 -13.28 -62.77 -29.39
CA LEU A 524 -12.82 -63.81 -28.47
C LEU A 524 -13.96 -64.62 -27.83
N SER A 525 -15.23 -64.28 -28.10
CA SER A 525 -16.39 -65.03 -27.61
C SER A 525 -16.68 -66.24 -28.51
N PRO A 526 -16.49 -67.50 -28.05
CA PRO A 526 -16.87 -68.68 -28.79
C PRO A 526 -18.33 -69.04 -28.46
N PHE A 527 -19.26 -68.31 -29.06
CA PHE A 527 -20.66 -68.75 -29.23
C PHE A 527 -21.12 -68.40 -30.65
N SER A 528 -20.52 -69.11 -31.60
CA SER A 528 -21.12 -69.59 -32.85
C SER A 528 -20.47 -70.92 -33.20
#